data_AF-A0A3C1VHJ9-F1
#
_entry.id   AF-A0A3C1VHJ9-F1
#
_cell.length_a   1.000
_cell.length_b   1.000
_cell.length_c   1.000
_cell.angle_alpha   90.00
_cell.angle_beta   90.00
_cell.angle_gamma   90.00
#
_symmetry.space_group_name_H-M   'P 1'
#
loop_
_entity.id
_entity.type
_entity.pdbx_description
1 polymer ?
#
loop_
_entity_poly.entity_id
_entity_poly.type
_entity_poly.pdbx_seq_one_letter_code
_entity_poly.pdbx_strand_id
1 'polypeptide(L)'
;MVIKNDRLFPMKTTMTISRLNQNGSAAVRLAKKQGQVAITEHGETVAFILSADKVEALLDTLEVLGDGQAMKNIRAYEAGKLSMKDVACLDD
;
A
#
# COMPACT_ATOMS: atom_id res chain seq x y z
N MET A 1 3.66 -25.48 -1.34
CA MET A 1 2.59 -24.51 -1.03
C MET A 1 2.75 -23.32 -1.97
N VAL A 2 2.06 -23.33 -3.12
CA VAL A 2 2.08 -22.21 -4.05
C VAL A 2 1.09 -21.18 -3.51
N ILE A 3 1.59 -20.06 -3.01
CA ILE A 3 0.72 -18.94 -2.66
C ILE A 3 0.19 -18.39 -3.98
N LYS A 4 -1.02 -18.81 -4.36
CA LYS A 4 -1.79 -18.13 -5.41
C LYS A 4 -2.09 -16.73 -4.90
N ASN A 5 -1.31 -15.77 -5.39
CA ASN A 5 -1.31 -14.36 -5.00
C ASN A 5 -2.54 -13.58 -5.50
N ASP A 6 -3.61 -14.28 -5.90
CA ASP A 6 -4.78 -13.75 -6.62
C ASP A 6 -5.67 -12.80 -5.78
N ARG A 7 -5.34 -12.56 -4.50
CA ARG A 7 -6.20 -11.79 -3.57
C ARG A 7 -5.58 -10.53 -2.97
N LEU A 8 -4.29 -10.25 -3.17
CA LEU A 8 -3.69 -9.01 -2.65
C LEU A 8 -3.84 -7.82 -3.59
N PHE A 9 -4.01 -8.06 -4.89
CA PHE A 9 -4.06 -7.01 -5.89
C PHE A 9 -5.14 -7.35 -6.93
N PRO A 10 -6.20 -6.55 -7.09
CA PRO A 10 -7.21 -6.84 -8.10
C PRO A 10 -6.54 -6.90 -9.49
N MET A 11 -6.61 -8.07 -10.15
CA MET A 11 -6.14 -8.35 -11.52
C MET A 11 -6.68 -7.39 -12.61
N LYS A 12 -7.56 -6.44 -12.27
CA LYS A 12 -8.20 -5.50 -13.20
C LYS A 12 -7.25 -4.41 -13.71
N THR A 13 -6.03 -4.32 -13.19
CA THR A 13 -5.03 -3.31 -13.59
C THR A 13 -3.66 -3.93 -13.86
N THR A 14 -3.61 -4.85 -14.83
CA THR A 14 -2.35 -5.38 -15.37
C THR A 14 -2.03 -4.75 -16.73
N MET A 15 -0.75 -4.59 -17.04
CA MET A 15 -0.27 -4.11 -18.33
C MET A 15 1.06 -4.76 -18.70
N THR A 16 1.24 -5.16 -19.97
CA THR A 16 2.50 -5.75 -20.41
C THR A 16 3.61 -4.70 -20.51
N ILE A 17 4.87 -5.13 -20.36
CA ILE A 17 6.05 -4.26 -20.54
C ILE A 17 6.11 -3.62 -21.94
N SER A 18 5.68 -4.36 -22.98
CA SER A 18 5.58 -3.82 -24.33
C SER A 18 4.57 -2.66 -24.43
N ARG A 19 3.41 -2.79 -23.78
CA ARG A 19 2.39 -1.74 -23.76
C ARG A 19 2.80 -0.54 -22.89
N LEU A 20 3.55 -0.79 -21.82
CA LEU A 20 4.19 0.26 -21.02
C LEU A 20 5.12 1.12 -21.87
N ASN A 21 6.00 0.49 -22.64
CA ASN A 21 6.97 1.21 -23.50
C ASN A 21 6.27 2.04 -24.59
N GLN A 22 5.15 1.54 -25.14
CA GLN A 22 4.37 2.26 -26.13
C GLN A 22 3.57 3.43 -25.53
N ASN A 23 3.10 3.33 -24.28
CA ASN A 23 2.26 4.35 -23.67
C ASN A 23 2.40 4.43 -22.15
N GLY A 24 3.59 4.85 -21.68
CA GLY A 24 3.87 4.96 -20.25
C GLY A 24 2.94 5.92 -19.51
N SER A 25 2.52 7.01 -20.18
CA SER A 25 1.62 8.00 -19.60
C SER A 25 0.22 7.44 -19.27
N ALA A 26 -0.27 6.45 -20.02
CA ALA A 26 -1.53 5.78 -19.72
C ALA A 26 -1.40 4.91 -18.47
N ALA A 27 -0.24 4.27 -18.26
CA ALA A 27 0.06 3.48 -17.08
C ALA A 27 0.04 4.34 -15.81
N VAL A 28 0.70 5.51 -15.85
CA VAL A 28 0.73 6.45 -14.73
C VAL A 28 -0.67 6.99 -14.41
N ARG A 29 -1.47 7.35 -15.44
CA ARG A 29 -2.86 7.78 -15.24
C ARG A 29 -3.75 6.69 -14.67
N LEU A 30 -3.54 5.45 -15.09
CA LEU A 30 -4.25 4.29 -14.56
C LEU A 30 -3.88 4.04 -13.10
N ALA A 31 -2.58 4.10 -12.76
CA ALA A 31 -2.10 3.99 -11.39
C ALA A 31 -2.66 5.11 -10.50
N LYS A 32 -2.68 6.37 -10.98
CA LYS A 32 -3.32 7.49 -10.28
C LYS A 32 -4.80 7.23 -9.99
N LYS A 33 -5.54 6.60 -10.92
CA LYS A 33 -6.97 6.33 -10.76
C LYS A 33 -7.26 5.13 -9.86
N GLN A 34 -6.44 4.09 -9.95
CA GLN A 34 -6.71 2.76 -9.35
C GLN A 34 -5.79 2.45 -8.16
N GLY A 35 -4.90 3.38 -7.79
CA GLY A 35 -3.86 3.20 -6.78
C GLY A 35 -2.61 2.49 -7.30
N GLN A 36 -2.75 1.58 -8.28
CA GLN A 36 -1.62 0.82 -8.79
C GLN A 36 -1.87 0.18 -10.17
N VAL A 37 -0.79 -0.20 -10.84
CA VAL A 37 -0.77 -1.04 -12.04
C VAL A 37 0.35 -2.08 -11.90
N ALA A 38 0.02 -3.35 -12.12
CA ALA A 38 1.01 -4.43 -12.22
C ALA A 38 1.54 -4.53 -13.65
N ILE A 39 2.86 -4.61 -13.78
CA ILE A 39 3.56 -4.74 -15.07
C ILE A 39 3.94 -6.19 -15.28
N THR A 40 3.57 -6.75 -16.44
CA THR A 40 3.84 -8.14 -16.77
C THR A 40 4.80 -8.31 -17.94
N GLU A 41 5.63 -9.35 -17.87
CA GLU A 41 6.50 -9.81 -18.94
C GLU A 41 6.36 -11.34 -19.07
N HIS A 42 6.13 -11.82 -20.29
CA HIS A 42 5.85 -13.25 -20.54
C HIS A 42 4.73 -13.86 -19.66
N GLY A 43 3.75 -13.06 -19.24
CA GLY A 43 2.63 -13.49 -18.39
C GLY A 43 2.89 -13.38 -16.89
N GLU A 44 4.12 -13.11 -16.48
CA GLU A 44 4.51 -12.98 -15.07
C GLU A 44 4.58 -11.51 -14.64
N THR A 45 4.20 -11.21 -13.40
CA THR A 45 4.34 -9.85 -12.86
C THR A 45 5.78 -9.58 -12.50
N VAL A 46 6.39 -8.55 -13.10
CA VAL A 46 7.80 -8.20 -12.92
C VAL A 46 8.01 -6.85 -12.23
N ALA A 47 7.01 -5.96 -12.22
CA ALA A 47 7.08 -4.69 -11.53
C ALA A 47 5.69 -4.15 -11.17
N PHE A 48 5.65 -3.12 -10.32
CA PHE A 48 4.44 -2.35 -10.00
C PHE A 48 4.70 -0.86 -10.20
N ILE A 49 3.71 -0.15 -10.73
CA ILE A 49 3.63 1.31 -10.67
C ILE A 49 2.57 1.66 -9.63
N LEU A 50 2.96 2.38 -8.58
CA LEU A 50 2.07 2.81 -7.51
C LEU A 50 1.76 4.30 -7.65
N SER A 51 0.56 4.72 -7.25
CA SER A 51 0.28 6.16 -7.05
C SER A 51 1.09 6.70 -5.87
N ALA A 52 1.33 8.02 -5.87
CA ALA A 52 2.00 8.69 -4.76
C ALA A 52 1.30 8.39 -3.41
N ASP A 53 -0.02 8.56 -3.36
CA ASP A 53 -0.84 8.28 -2.16
C ASP A 53 -0.67 6.83 -1.66
N LYS A 54 -0.42 5.87 -2.57
CA LYS A 54 -0.18 4.48 -2.18
C LYS A 54 1.21 4.26 -1.62
N VAL A 55 2.22 4.96 -2.15
CA VAL A 55 3.57 4.94 -1.60
C VAL A 55 3.58 5.58 -0.21
N GLU A 56 2.94 6.73 -0.05
CA GLU A 56 2.81 7.45 1.23
C GLU A 56 2.13 6.56 2.28
N ALA A 57 0.95 6.02 1.99
CA ALA A 57 0.25 5.14 2.92
C ALA A 57 1.07 3.89 3.31
N LEU A 58 1.87 3.35 2.38
CA LEU A 58 2.78 2.23 2.69
C LEU A 58 3.90 2.67 3.63
N LEU A 59 4.52 3.83 3.38
CA LEU A 59 5.59 4.37 4.20
C LEU A 59 5.09 4.72 5.60
N ASP A 60 3.96 5.41 5.74
CA ASP A 60 3.35 5.73 7.03
C ASP A 60 3.03 4.47 7.83
N THR A 61 2.51 3.44 7.15
CA THR A 61 2.24 2.15 7.80
C THR A 61 3.54 1.51 8.29
N LEU A 62 4.61 1.56 7.50
CA LEU A 62 5.91 1.02 7.88
C LEU A 62 6.55 1.82 9.03
N GLU A 63 6.33 3.14 9.08
CA GLU A 63 6.76 3.99 10.19
C GLU A 63 6.08 3.58 11.50
N VAL A 64 4.75 3.45 11.48
CA VAL A 64 3.99 2.98 12.65
C VAL A 64 4.42 1.58 13.08
N LEU A 65 4.63 0.66 12.12
CA LEU A 65 5.10 -0.70 12.41
C LEU A 65 6.53 -0.72 12.99
N GLY A 66 7.37 0.24 12.59
CA GLY A 66 8.74 0.41 13.10
C GLY A 66 8.80 0.99 14.51
N ASP A 67 7.80 1.77 14.93
CA ASP A 67 7.70 2.30 16.28
C ASP A 67 7.12 1.26 17.25
N GLY A 68 8.00 0.66 18.05
CA GLY A 68 7.63 -0.32 19.07
C GLY A 68 6.69 0.22 20.15
N GLN A 69 6.72 1.52 20.48
CA GLN A 69 5.81 2.12 21.46
C GLN A 69 4.43 2.36 20.83
N ALA A 70 4.38 2.87 19.60
CA ALA A 70 3.13 3.00 18.85
C ALA A 70 2.42 1.64 18.74
N MET A 71 3.14 0.58 18.33
CA MET A 71 2.58 -0.77 18.21
C MET A 71 2.11 -1.35 19.55
N LYS A 72 2.80 -1.07 20.66
CA LYS A 72 2.34 -1.46 22.00
C LYS A 72 1.02 -0.77 22.35
N ASN A 73 0.92 0.53 22.08
CA ASN A 73 -0.29 1.30 22.37
C ASN A 73 -1.47 0.85 21.52
N ILE A 74 -1.26 0.61 20.22
CA ILE A 74 -2.28 0.06 19.31
C ILE A 74 -2.80 -1.29 19.83
N ARG A 75 -1.90 -2.23 20.17
CA ARG A 75 -2.31 -3.55 20.70
C ARG A 75 -3.03 -3.45 22.05
N ALA A 76 -2.59 -2.53 22.92
CA ALA A 76 -3.27 -2.29 24.19
C ALA A 76 -4.69 -1.73 23.97
N TYR A 77 -4.87 -0.84 22.99
CA TYR A 77 -6.16 -0.29 22.61
C TYR A 77 -7.09 -1.37 22.05
N GLU A 78 -6.59 -2.18 21.10
CA GLU A 78 -7.33 -3.32 20.54
C GLU A 78 -7.74 -4.34 21.61
N ALA A 79 -6.92 -4.51 22.65
CA ALA A 79 -7.23 -5.38 23.79
C ALA A 79 -8.15 -4.74 24.84
N GLY A 80 -8.57 -3.48 24.66
CA GLY A 80 -9.37 -2.73 25.63
C GLY A 80 -8.62 -2.35 26.92
N LYS A 81 -7.28 -2.34 26.88
CA LYS A 81 -6.40 -2.09 28.03
C LYS A 81 -5.71 -0.73 28.00
N LEU A 82 -5.87 0.04 26.92
CA LEU A 82 -5.29 1.38 26.82
C LEU A 82 -6.15 2.38 27.61
N SER A 83 -5.51 3.14 28.49
CA SER A 83 -6.14 4.31 29.09
C SER A 83 -6.08 5.47 28.09
N MET A 84 -7.24 5.96 27.67
CA MET A 84 -7.33 7.18 26.86
C MET A 84 -7.04 8.41 27.71
N LYS A 85 -6.50 9.45 27.09
CA LYS A 85 -6.36 10.78 27.67
C LYS A 85 -7.39 11.73 27.06
N ASP A 86 -7.71 12.80 27.77
CA ASP A 86 -8.49 13.90 27.23
C ASP A 86 -7.72 14.60 26.10
N VAL A 87 -8.42 15.12 25.09
CA VAL A 87 -7.81 15.80 23.94
C VAL A 87 -7.00 17.03 24.38
N ALA A 88 -7.39 17.68 25.48
CA ALA A 88 -6.67 18.83 26.04
C ALA A 88 -5.21 18.52 26.42
N CYS A 89 -4.80 17.24 26.51
CA CYS A 89 -3.40 16.90 26.75
C CYS A 89 -2.48 17.08 25.52
N LEU A 90 -3.02 17.52 24.38
CA LEU A 90 -2.28 17.78 23.14
C LEU A 90 -2.08 19.29 22.87
N ASP A 91 -2.60 20.17 23.73
CA ASP A 91 -2.52 21.64 23.58
C ASP A 91 -1.20 22.26 24.10
N ASP A 92 -0.23 21.42 24.50
CA ASP A 92 1.14 21.80 24.89
C ASP A 92 2.12 21.69 23.70
#